data_AF-A0A8H7KYK1-F1
#
_entry.id   AF-A0A8H7KYK1-F1
#
_cell.length_a   1.000
_cell.length_b   1.000
_cell.length_c   1.000
_cell.angle_alpha   90.00
_cell.angle_beta   90.00
_cell.angle_gamma   90.00
#
_symmetry.space_group_name_H-M   'P 1'
#
loop_
_entity.id
_entity.type
_entity.pdbx_description
1 polymer ?
#
loop_
_entity_poly.entity_id
_entity_poly.type
_entity_poly.pdbx_seq_one_letter_code
_entity_poly.pdbx_strand_id
1 'polypeptide(L)'
;MAPNLVDIDGNQIFTNKWYKIMLSDGSELGLEGKDAWRITCAPQPSGKGMVVRYRRSQSHDHTVYGWPQDDKGYIRGIGVGADGSVYRKNLCLSRATPPALAWYETEDSYGFTAKQLPGNRIALYGFDHKQNVAGLRVVQSWTEGEGLVFHGQQSEWVLPLDCAFVQVGDCDSGGYF
;
A
#
# COMPACT_ATOMS: atom_id res chain seq x y z
N MET A 1 -15.59 15.55 -11.73
CA MET A 1 -14.36 14.88 -11.23
C MET A 1 -14.63 14.44 -9.81
N ALA A 2 -14.25 13.20 -9.44
CA ALA A 2 -14.37 12.75 -8.06
C ALA A 2 -13.43 13.59 -7.17
N PRO A 3 -13.80 13.87 -5.92
CA PRO A 3 -12.90 14.54 -4.98
C PRO A 3 -11.66 13.67 -4.71
N ASN A 4 -10.55 14.32 -4.37
CA ASN A 4 -9.35 13.61 -3.91
C ASN A 4 -9.58 12.97 -2.54
N LEU A 5 -8.90 11.84 -2.30
CA LEU A 5 -8.74 11.25 -0.98
C LEU A 5 -7.98 12.22 -0.07
N VAL A 6 -8.30 12.18 1.21
CA VAL A 6 -7.59 12.91 2.26
C VAL A 6 -6.91 11.96 3.23
N ASP A 7 -5.79 12.41 3.78
CA ASP A 7 -5.08 11.78 4.87
C ASP A 7 -5.86 11.91 6.19
N ILE A 8 -5.34 11.33 7.27
CA ILE A 8 -6.02 11.29 8.58
C ILE A 8 -6.33 12.69 9.13
N ASP A 9 -5.51 13.69 8.79
CA ASP A 9 -5.65 15.08 9.24
C ASP A 9 -6.57 15.91 8.32
N GLY A 10 -7.08 15.32 7.24
CA GLY A 10 -7.98 15.95 6.28
C GLY A 10 -7.27 16.68 5.13
N ASN A 11 -5.96 16.52 4.99
CA ASN A 11 -5.21 17.09 3.88
C ASN A 11 -5.25 16.16 2.67
N GLN A 12 -5.24 16.71 1.46
CA GLN A 12 -5.28 15.88 0.25
C GLN A 12 -4.04 15.01 0.11
N ILE A 13 -4.24 13.75 -0.26
CA ILE A 13 -3.14 12.84 -0.56
C ILE A 13 -2.54 13.22 -1.92
N PHE A 14 -1.29 13.70 -1.89
CA PHE A 14 -0.52 14.08 -3.07
C PHE A 14 0.65 13.15 -3.38
N THR A 15 1.02 13.11 -4.67
CA THR A 15 2.20 12.39 -5.16
C THR A 15 3.52 12.94 -4.65
N ASN A 16 3.62 14.12 -4.03
CA ASN A 16 4.89 14.68 -3.53
C ASN A 16 5.08 14.57 -2.02
N LYS A 17 4.33 13.69 -1.36
CA LYS A 17 4.38 13.50 0.09
C LYS A 17 4.64 12.03 0.42
N TRP A 18 5.22 11.81 1.58
CA TRP A 18 5.42 10.50 2.18
C TRP A 18 4.39 10.27 3.27
N TYR A 19 3.91 9.04 3.37
CA TYR A 19 2.89 8.62 4.31
C TYR A 19 3.26 7.31 4.99
N LYS A 20 2.65 7.03 6.13
CA LYS A 20 2.45 5.66 6.62
C LYS A 20 1.03 5.24 6.31
N ILE A 21 0.80 3.93 6.11
CA ILE A 21 -0.54 3.36 6.05
C ILE A 21 -0.82 2.73 7.42
N MET A 22 -1.65 3.39 8.21
CA MET A 22 -2.09 2.92 9.52
C MET A 22 -3.38 2.10 9.38
N LEU A 23 -3.43 0.89 9.94
CA LEU A 23 -4.59 0.01 9.94
C LEU A 23 -5.63 0.46 10.96
N SER A 24 -6.79 -0.21 11.00
CA SER A 24 -7.88 0.13 11.92
C SER A 24 -7.59 -0.19 13.39
N ASP A 25 -6.68 -1.13 13.66
CA ASP A 25 -6.20 -1.48 15.00
C ASP A 25 -5.01 -0.61 15.48
N GLY A 26 -4.58 0.36 14.66
CA GLY A 26 -3.44 1.23 14.95
C GLY A 26 -2.08 0.63 14.58
N SER A 27 -2.03 -0.59 14.04
CA SER A 27 -0.81 -1.14 13.44
C SER A 27 -0.50 -0.41 12.13
N GLU A 28 0.68 -0.66 11.56
CA GLU A 28 1.12 -0.07 10.28
C GLU A 28 1.33 -1.15 9.23
N LEU A 29 1.14 -0.81 7.96
CA LEU A 29 1.47 -1.69 6.84
C LEU A 29 3.00 -1.75 6.66
N GLY A 30 3.58 -2.95 6.69
CA GLY A 30 5.03 -3.12 6.72
C GLY A 30 5.55 -4.36 5.98
N LEU A 31 6.79 -4.72 6.31
CA LEU A 31 7.54 -5.84 5.72
C LEU A 31 7.43 -7.07 6.63
N GLU A 32 7.28 -8.26 6.05
CA GLU A 32 7.36 -9.55 6.74
C GLU A 32 8.12 -10.56 5.87
N GLY A 33 9.07 -11.27 6.49
CA GLY A 33 9.90 -12.26 5.79
C GLY A 33 10.73 -11.70 4.63
N LYS A 34 11.53 -12.53 3.98
CA LYS A 34 12.27 -12.14 2.77
C LYS A 34 12.38 -13.35 1.85
N ASP A 35 11.67 -13.29 0.74
CA ASP A 35 11.97 -14.12 -0.44
C ASP A 35 12.86 -13.30 -1.39
N ALA A 36 13.71 -13.96 -2.17
CA ALA A 36 14.71 -13.29 -3.00
C ALA A 36 14.15 -12.30 -4.05
N TRP A 37 12.86 -12.37 -4.38
CA TRP A 37 12.20 -11.53 -5.40
C TRP A 37 10.97 -10.76 -4.89
N ARG A 38 10.54 -11.01 -3.65
CA ARG A 38 9.39 -10.32 -3.02
C ARG A 38 9.57 -10.26 -1.51
N ILE A 39 9.05 -9.21 -0.88
CA ILE A 39 8.90 -9.19 0.58
C ILE A 39 7.41 -9.23 0.88
N THR A 40 6.98 -10.15 1.74
CA THR A 40 5.57 -10.25 2.10
C THR A 40 5.13 -8.99 2.84
N CYS A 41 3.91 -8.54 2.57
CA CYS A 41 3.32 -7.43 3.28
C CYS A 41 2.53 -7.95 4.50
N ALA A 42 2.70 -7.30 5.65
CA ALA A 42 2.04 -7.69 6.89
C ALA A 42 1.71 -6.47 7.77
N PRO A 43 0.74 -6.63 8.69
CA PRO A 43 0.58 -5.71 9.83
C PRO A 43 1.86 -5.72 10.68
N GLN A 44 2.39 -4.54 10.99
CA GLN A 44 3.52 -4.32 11.87
C GLN A 44 3.12 -3.39 13.02
N PRO A 45 3.73 -3.50 14.21
CA PRO A 45 3.53 -2.54 15.28
C PRO A 45 3.80 -1.10 14.82
N SER A 46 3.15 -0.13 15.45
CA SER A 46 3.41 1.29 15.16
C SER A 46 4.90 1.63 15.30
N GLY A 47 5.42 2.42 14.37
CA GLY A 47 6.85 2.73 14.25
C GLY A 47 7.64 1.76 13.38
N LYS A 48 7.11 0.58 13.04
CA LYS A 48 7.81 -0.45 12.23
C LYS A 48 7.27 -0.61 10.80
N GLY A 49 6.23 0.13 10.42
CA GLY A 49 5.69 0.11 9.07
C GLY A 49 6.63 0.73 8.05
N MET A 50 6.29 0.53 6.77
CA MET A 50 6.97 1.21 5.68
C MET A 50 6.46 2.64 5.52
N VAL A 51 7.34 3.50 5.05
CA VAL A 51 6.96 4.82 4.53
C VAL A 51 6.62 4.64 3.06
N VAL A 52 5.48 5.16 2.62
CA VAL A 52 4.95 4.96 1.28
C VAL A 52 4.64 6.28 0.60
N ARG A 53 4.64 6.25 -0.73
CA ARG A 53 4.25 7.35 -1.59
C ARG A 53 3.18 6.87 -2.55
N TYR A 54 2.11 7.66 -2.65
CA TYR A 54 1.13 7.54 -3.71
C TYR A 54 1.76 7.96 -5.05
N ARG A 55 1.48 7.18 -6.08
CA ARG A 55 1.88 7.44 -7.45
C ARG A 55 0.70 7.41 -8.40
N ARG A 56 0.64 8.34 -9.35
CA ARG A 56 -0.44 8.43 -10.35
C ARG A 56 -0.16 7.49 -11.52
N SER A 57 1.11 7.34 -11.89
CA SER A 57 1.58 6.38 -12.89
C SER A 57 2.74 5.54 -12.36
N GLN A 58 3.03 4.42 -13.00
CA GLN A 58 4.11 3.54 -12.55
C GLN A 58 5.49 4.08 -12.90
N SER A 59 5.60 4.72 -14.06
CA SER A 59 6.89 5.11 -14.61
C SER A 59 7.31 6.52 -14.17
N HIS A 60 6.39 7.45 -13.90
CA HIS A 60 6.78 8.85 -13.63
C HIS A 60 5.70 9.66 -12.90
N ASP A 61 6.07 10.35 -11.81
CA ASP A 61 5.27 11.41 -11.19
C ASP A 61 6.10 12.70 -11.05
N HIS A 62 6.47 13.30 -12.18
CA HIS A 62 7.14 14.60 -12.21
C HIS A 62 6.20 15.76 -11.87
N THR A 63 4.89 15.47 -11.82
CA THR A 63 3.84 16.43 -11.53
C THR A 63 3.17 16.07 -10.21
N VAL A 64 2.80 17.09 -9.44
CA VAL A 64 2.05 16.93 -8.19
C VAL A 64 0.59 16.65 -8.53
N TYR A 65 0.12 15.43 -8.24
CA TYR A 65 -1.26 15.01 -8.44
C TYR A 65 -1.87 14.55 -7.13
N GLY A 66 -3.13 14.93 -6.89
CA GLY A 66 -3.92 14.30 -5.84
C GLY A 66 -4.32 12.89 -6.26
N TRP A 67 -4.84 12.09 -5.32
CA TRP A 67 -5.47 10.81 -5.63
C TRP A 67 -7.00 10.92 -5.64
N PRO A 68 -7.66 11.05 -6.82
CA PRO A 68 -9.12 11.01 -6.90
C PRO A 68 -9.68 9.70 -6.36
N GLN A 69 -10.79 9.79 -5.62
CA GLN A 69 -11.53 8.60 -5.19
C GLN A 69 -11.95 7.74 -6.40
N ASP A 70 -11.98 6.43 -6.19
CA ASP A 70 -12.27 5.39 -7.18
C ASP A 70 -11.25 5.25 -8.32
N ASP A 71 -10.27 6.14 -8.40
CA ASP A 71 -9.30 6.13 -9.47
C ASP A 71 -8.09 5.25 -9.15
N LYS A 72 -7.45 4.74 -10.20
CA LYS A 72 -6.29 3.87 -10.05
C LYS A 72 -5.09 4.66 -9.58
N GLY A 73 -4.39 4.09 -8.61
CA GLY A 73 -3.15 4.58 -8.04
C GLY A 73 -2.13 3.48 -7.85
N TYR A 74 -0.88 3.86 -7.63
CA TYR A 74 0.20 2.94 -7.32
C TYR A 74 0.84 3.36 -5.99
N ILE A 75 1.39 2.39 -5.26
CA ILE A 75 2.01 2.64 -3.97
C ILE A 75 3.44 2.14 -4.03
N ARG A 76 4.38 3.04 -3.75
CA ARG A 76 5.81 2.71 -3.62
C ARG A 76 6.25 2.92 -2.19
N GLY A 77 6.91 1.92 -1.61
CA GLY A 77 7.39 1.93 -0.23
C GLY A 77 8.90 2.08 -0.14
N ILE A 78 9.33 2.72 0.94
CA ILE A 78 10.69 2.71 1.48
C ILE A 78 10.62 2.12 2.89
N GLY A 79 11.46 1.14 3.16
CA GLY A 79 11.56 0.50 4.47
C GLY A 79 12.99 0.11 4.78
N VAL A 80 13.26 -0.17 6.05
CA VAL A 80 14.58 -0.61 6.52
C VAL A 80 14.42 -1.99 7.14
N GLY A 81 15.22 -2.95 6.67
CA GLY A 81 15.26 -4.30 7.24
C GLY A 81 15.93 -4.34 8.60
N ALA A 82 15.76 -5.46 9.31
CA ALA A 82 16.46 -5.70 10.58
C ALA A 82 17.99 -5.69 10.43
N ASP A 83 18.50 -5.96 9.22
CA ASP A 83 19.91 -5.90 8.84
C ASP A 83 20.39 -4.49 8.47
N GLY A 84 19.51 -3.47 8.54
CA GLY A 84 19.80 -2.09 8.12
C GLY A 84 19.70 -1.85 6.62
N SER A 85 19.38 -2.87 5.81
CA SER A 85 19.22 -2.73 4.36
C SER A 85 18.00 -1.87 4.03
N VAL A 86 18.14 -0.92 3.09
CA VAL A 86 17.03 -0.08 2.62
C VAL A 86 16.34 -0.76 1.44
N TYR A 87 15.04 -0.99 1.56
CA TYR A 87 14.20 -1.56 0.51
C TYR A 87 13.36 -0.46 -0.15
N ARG A 88 13.42 -0.35 -1.48
CA ARG A 88 12.59 0.54 -2.29
C ARG A 88 11.75 -0.30 -3.24
N LYS A 89 10.48 -0.52 -2.92
CA LYS A 89 9.66 -1.54 -3.58
C LYS A 89 8.27 -1.05 -3.89
N ASN A 90 7.64 -1.64 -4.91
CA ASN A 90 6.25 -1.38 -5.27
C ASN A 90 5.33 -2.36 -4.54
N LEU A 91 4.26 -1.84 -3.94
CA LEU A 91 3.24 -2.68 -3.33
C LEU A 91 2.31 -3.22 -4.43
N CYS A 92 2.06 -4.52 -4.45
CA CYS A 92 1.15 -5.13 -5.43
C CYS A 92 0.61 -6.47 -4.94
N LEU A 93 -0.56 -6.88 -5.43
CA LEU A 93 -1.01 -8.27 -5.31
C LEU A 93 -0.20 -9.18 -6.22
N SER A 94 0.14 -10.36 -5.72
CA SER A 94 0.84 -11.40 -6.48
C SER A 94 -0.07 -12.05 -7.53
N ARG A 95 0.54 -12.78 -8.47
CA ARG A 95 -0.18 -13.64 -9.44
C ARG A 95 -0.60 -14.99 -8.86
N ALA A 96 -0.34 -15.25 -7.57
CA ALA A 96 -0.65 -16.52 -6.94
C ALA A 96 -2.17 -16.67 -6.70
N THR A 97 -2.58 -17.89 -6.35
CA THR A 97 -3.96 -18.21 -5.94
C THR A 97 -3.90 -18.89 -4.57
N PRO A 98 -4.37 -18.25 -3.48
CA PRO A 98 -4.86 -16.87 -3.42
C PRO A 98 -3.74 -15.83 -3.66
N PRO A 99 -4.06 -14.63 -4.19
CA PRO A 99 -3.07 -13.59 -4.38
C PRO A 99 -2.64 -13.02 -3.03
N ALA A 100 -1.35 -12.82 -2.83
CA ALA A 100 -0.78 -12.23 -1.62
C ALA A 100 -0.32 -10.80 -1.92
N LEU A 101 -0.56 -9.87 -1.00
CA LEU A 101 -0.02 -8.52 -1.09
C LEU A 101 1.45 -8.56 -0.71
N ALA A 102 2.31 -8.02 -1.57
CA ALA A 102 3.75 -8.07 -1.37
C ALA A 102 4.45 -6.86 -2.02
N TRP A 103 5.70 -6.69 -1.64
CA TRP A 103 6.61 -5.65 -2.09
C TRP A 103 7.56 -6.21 -3.16
N TYR A 104 7.50 -5.64 -4.35
CA TYR A 104 8.22 -6.08 -5.54
C TYR A 104 9.26 -5.06 -5.99
N GLU A 105 10.35 -5.54 -6.61
CA GLU A 105 11.35 -4.66 -7.25
C GLU A 105 10.80 -4.01 -8.53
N THR A 106 9.95 -4.73 -9.28
CA THR A 106 9.52 -4.29 -10.60
C THR A 106 8.39 -3.26 -10.54
N GLU A 107 8.32 -2.42 -11.57
CA GLU A 107 7.23 -1.45 -11.79
C GLU A 107 6.02 -2.07 -12.50
N ASP A 108 5.80 -3.38 -12.35
CA ASP A 108 4.63 -4.09 -12.89
C ASP A 108 3.56 -4.29 -11.80
N SER A 109 3.30 -3.24 -11.02
CA SER A 109 2.23 -3.24 -10.03
C SER A 109 0.87 -3.13 -10.72
N TYR A 110 -0.13 -3.89 -10.28
CA TYR A 110 -1.50 -3.77 -10.77
C TYR A 110 -2.22 -2.53 -10.22
N GLY A 111 -1.71 -1.99 -9.12
CA GLY A 111 -2.21 -0.76 -8.49
C GLY A 111 -3.35 -1.00 -7.51
N PHE A 112 -3.95 0.11 -7.10
CA PHE A 112 -4.97 0.18 -6.06
C PHE A 112 -6.07 1.16 -6.46
N THR A 113 -7.25 0.99 -5.89
CA THR A 113 -8.31 2.00 -5.87
C THR A 113 -8.78 2.19 -4.44
N ALA A 114 -9.33 3.37 -4.14
CA ALA A 114 -9.70 3.72 -2.78
C ALA A 114 -10.88 4.67 -2.71
N LYS A 115 -11.63 4.56 -1.60
CA LYS A 115 -12.77 5.43 -1.27
C LYS A 115 -12.56 6.04 0.12
N GLN A 116 -13.07 7.25 0.30
CA GLN A 116 -13.07 7.88 1.62
C GLN A 116 -14.15 7.24 2.51
N LEU A 117 -13.77 6.92 3.74
CA LEU A 117 -14.65 6.49 4.82
C LEU A 117 -14.78 7.64 5.87
N PRO A 118 -15.81 7.62 6.73
CA PRO A 118 -15.94 8.57 7.83
C PRO A 118 -14.68 8.64 8.71
N GLY A 119 -14.43 9.81 9.30
CA GLY A 119 -13.25 10.03 10.15
C GLY A 119 -11.92 10.02 9.39
N ASN A 120 -11.94 10.43 8.12
CA ASN A 120 -10.77 10.46 7.22
C ASN A 120 -10.08 9.10 7.03
N ARG A 121 -10.80 8.01 7.31
CA ARG A 121 -10.36 6.64 7.03
C ARG A 121 -10.50 6.36 5.53
N ILE A 122 -9.85 5.33 5.04
CA ILE A 122 -9.79 4.95 3.63
C ILE A 122 -10.12 3.46 3.51
N ALA A 123 -11.04 3.16 2.60
CA ALA A 123 -11.27 1.81 2.10
C ALA A 123 -10.33 1.56 0.91
N LEU A 124 -9.25 0.81 1.12
CA LEU A 124 -8.26 0.50 0.10
C LEU A 124 -8.50 -0.89 -0.51
N TYR A 125 -8.47 -0.96 -1.84
CA TYR A 125 -8.60 -2.18 -2.61
C TYR A 125 -7.41 -2.36 -3.54
N GLY A 126 -6.98 -3.61 -3.76
CA GLY A 126 -5.96 -3.93 -4.75
C GLY A 126 -6.58 -4.26 -6.11
N PHE A 127 -5.82 -4.10 -7.18
CA PHE A 127 -6.14 -4.77 -8.45
C PHE A 127 -5.40 -6.11 -8.52
N ASP A 128 -6.07 -7.15 -9.02
CA ASP A 128 -5.42 -8.42 -9.35
C ASP A 128 -4.71 -8.35 -10.71
N HIS A 129 -4.02 -9.44 -11.08
CA HIS A 129 -3.30 -9.53 -12.36
C HIS A 129 -4.19 -9.45 -13.60
N LYS A 130 -5.51 -9.64 -13.44
CA LYS A 130 -6.53 -9.51 -14.49
C LYS A 130 -7.20 -8.13 -14.46
N GLN A 131 -6.70 -7.21 -13.63
CA GLN A 131 -7.22 -5.85 -13.46
C GLN A 131 -8.62 -5.79 -12.82
N ASN A 132 -9.04 -6.85 -12.11
CA ASN A 132 -10.25 -6.80 -11.30
C ASN A 132 -9.95 -6.23 -9.92
N VAL A 133 -10.91 -5.50 -9.35
CA VAL A 133 -10.82 -5.05 -7.95
C VAL A 133 -10.86 -6.27 -7.03
N ALA A 134 -9.94 -6.32 -6.07
CA ALA A 134 -9.80 -7.35 -5.06
C ALA A 134 -9.86 -6.72 -3.66
N GLY A 135 -10.55 -7.40 -2.75
CA GLY A 135 -10.55 -7.03 -1.34
C GLY A 135 -9.19 -7.33 -0.74
N LEU A 136 -8.91 -6.73 0.41
CA LEU A 136 -7.65 -6.93 1.12
C LEU A 136 -7.97 -7.44 2.53
N ARG A 137 -7.42 -8.59 2.90
CA ARG A 137 -7.71 -9.27 4.16
C ARG A 137 -6.42 -9.69 4.85
N VAL A 138 -6.35 -9.41 6.15
CA VAL A 138 -5.33 -9.97 7.04
C VAL A 138 -5.72 -11.41 7.35
N VAL A 139 -4.79 -12.34 7.14
CA VAL A 139 -4.96 -13.77 7.45
C VAL A 139 -3.67 -14.29 8.09
N GLN A 140 -3.75 -15.41 8.80
CA GLN A 140 -2.55 -16.15 9.21
C GLN A 140 -1.87 -16.71 7.96
N SER A 141 -0.54 -16.61 7.87
CA SER A 141 0.19 -17.30 6.81
C SER A 141 -0.01 -18.82 6.91
N TRP A 142 -0.09 -19.47 5.75
CA TRP A 142 -0.17 -20.93 5.64
C TRP A 142 1.20 -21.59 5.77
N THR A 143 2.28 -20.81 5.74
CA THR A 143 3.65 -21.28 5.93
C THR A 143 3.95 -21.35 7.43
N GLU A 144 4.42 -22.51 7.89
CA GLU A 144 4.78 -22.72 9.30
C GLU A 144 5.89 -21.74 9.71
N GLY A 145 5.69 -21.04 10.83
CA GLY A 145 6.62 -20.05 11.36
C GLY A 145 6.46 -18.63 10.79
N GLU A 146 5.58 -18.40 9.82
CA GLU A 146 5.24 -17.06 9.34
C GLU A 146 4.05 -16.44 10.12
N GLY A 147 4.08 -15.12 10.28
CA GLY A 147 3.06 -14.36 10.99
C GLY A 147 1.79 -14.06 10.17
N LEU A 148 1.17 -12.91 10.47
CA LEU A 148 0.02 -12.41 9.72
C LEU A 148 0.45 -11.85 8.37
N VAL A 149 -0.37 -12.06 7.34
CA VAL A 149 -0.11 -11.59 5.97
C VAL A 149 -1.38 -11.03 5.35
N PHE A 150 -1.23 -10.23 4.29
CA PHE A 150 -2.37 -9.71 3.52
C PHE A 150 -2.62 -10.53 2.27
N HIS A 151 -3.84 -11.01 2.08
CA HIS A 151 -4.30 -11.66 0.87
C HIS A 151 -5.34 -10.82 0.13
N GLY A 152 -5.28 -10.88 -1.20
CA GLY A 152 -6.33 -10.40 -2.07
C GLY A 152 -7.49 -11.40 -2.08
N GLN A 153 -8.70 -10.91 -1.86
CA GLN A 153 -9.92 -11.74 -1.89
C GLN A 153 -10.83 -11.32 -3.04
N GLN A 154 -11.20 -12.29 -3.86
CA GLN A 154 -12.30 -12.17 -4.81
C GLN A 154 -13.55 -12.79 -4.19
N SER A 155 -14.65 -12.04 -4.09
CA SER A 155 -15.96 -12.55 -3.68
C SER A 155 -17.06 -11.58 -4.09
N GLU A 156 -18.33 -11.96 -3.95
CA GLU A 156 -19.47 -11.05 -4.13
C GLU A 156 -19.41 -9.84 -3.19
N TRP A 157 -18.72 -9.98 -2.05
CA TRP A 157 -18.54 -8.95 -1.04
C TRP A 157 -17.06 -8.60 -0.91
N VAL A 158 -16.56 -7.79 -1.84
CA VAL A 158 -15.18 -7.32 -1.84
C VAL A 158 -14.97 -6.39 -0.64
N LEU A 159 -14.26 -6.87 0.38
CA LEU A 159 -14.04 -6.10 1.59
C LEU A 159 -12.70 -5.35 1.52
N PRO A 160 -12.69 -4.03 1.72
CA PRO A 160 -11.47 -3.23 1.67
C PRO A 160 -10.55 -3.51 2.86
N LEU A 161 -9.30 -3.09 2.73
CA LEU A 161 -8.47 -2.75 3.87
C LEU A 161 -8.95 -1.42 4.43
N ASP A 162 -9.40 -1.42 5.68
CA ASP A 162 -9.68 -0.18 6.42
C ASP A 162 -8.36 0.37 6.96
N CYS A 163 -7.91 1.48 6.37
CA CYS A 163 -6.66 2.13 6.75
C CYS A 163 -6.79 3.66 6.79
N ALA A 164 -5.74 4.34 7.22
CA ALA A 164 -5.57 5.77 7.08
C ALA A 164 -4.16 6.06 6.57
N PHE A 165 -4.03 7.11 5.77
CA PHE A 165 -2.72 7.64 5.39
C PHE A 165 -2.33 8.68 6.43
N VAL A 166 -1.13 8.57 6.97
CA VAL A 166 -0.58 9.49 7.97
C VAL A 166 0.64 10.15 7.34
N GLN A 167 0.58 11.46 7.05
CA GLN A 167 1.70 12.15 6.43
C GLN A 167 2.91 12.15 7.37
N VAL A 168 4.09 11.79 6.85
CA VAL A 168 5.35 11.79 7.61
C VAL A 168 6.36 12.80 7.11
N GLY A 169 6.12 13.40 5.95
CA GLY A 169 6.97 14.46 5.43
C GLY A 169 6.78 14.70 3.94
N ASP A 170 7.53 15.66 3.44
CA ASP A 170 7.56 16.00 2.02
C ASP A 170 8.57 15.10 1.30
N CYS A 171 8.27 14.77 0.05
CA CYS A 171 9.26 14.15 -0.82
C CYS A 171 10.18 15.25 -1.35
N ASP A 172 11.27 15.54 -0.64
CA ASP A 172 12.26 16.53 -1.08
C ASP A 172 12.76 16.20 -2.50
N SER A 173 12.91 17.25 -3.31
CA SER A 173 13.36 17.29 -4.71
C SER A 173 14.80 16.80 -4.96
N GLY A 174 15.42 16.09 -4.00
CA GLY A 174 16.73 15.46 -4.11
C GLY A 174 16.70 13.93 -4.18
N GLY A 175 15.52 13.31 -4.00
CA GLY A 175 15.36 11.86 -3.97
C GLY A 175 14.52 11.33 -5.13
N TYR A 176 14.94 11.62 -6.37
CA TYR A 176 14.43 10.93 -7.55
C TYR A 176 14.88 9.46 -7.48
N PHE A 177 14.07 8.60 -6.85
CA PHE A 177 14.26 7.16 -6.87
C PHE A 177 12.99 6.46 -7.30
#